data_AF-A0A9D4GXE3-F1
#
_entry.id   AF-A0A9D4GXE3-F1
#
_cell.length_a   1.000
_cell.length_b   1.000
_cell.length_c   1.000
_cell.angle_alpha   90.00
_cell.angle_beta   90.00
_cell.angle_gamma   90.00
#
_symmetry.space_group_name_H-M   'P 1'
#
loop_
_entity.id
_entity.type
_entity.pdbx_description
1 polymer ?
#
loop_
_entity_poly.entity_id
_entity_poly.type
_entity_poly.pdbx_seq_one_letter_code
_entity_poly.pdbx_strand_id
1 'polypeptide(L)'
;MIQFKSTEISKGVPFPHFAQGIGFGLTELILSPIPVMFLYNLFTAKGNVLERLRTITSPDETWGPNDGSMKHRLTNGFNMLAKHGIDNPAVVAYEDDYTHI
;
A
#
# COMPACT_ATOMS: atom_id res chain seq x y z
N MET A 1 0.15 -18.24 -17.42
CA MET A 1 -1.00 -18.46 -16.52
C MET A 1 -0.57 -19.39 -15.41
N ILE A 2 -0.72 -18.98 -14.15
CA ILE A 2 -0.51 -19.87 -13.01
C ILE A 2 -1.75 -20.76 -12.91
N GLN A 3 -1.58 -22.07 -13.08
CA GLN A 3 -2.68 -23.01 -12.89
C GLN A 3 -2.79 -23.34 -11.41
N PHE A 4 -3.97 -23.11 -10.83
CA PHE A 4 -4.23 -23.52 -9.45
C PHE A 4 -4.19 -25.06 -9.38
N LYS A 5 -3.30 -25.59 -8.55
CA LYS A 5 -3.25 -27.01 -8.24
C LYS A 5 -3.92 -27.23 -6.88
N SER A 6 -5.00 -28.01 -6.86
CA SER A 6 -5.67 -28.39 -5.61
C SER A 6 -4.72 -29.15 -4.71
N THR A 7 -4.79 -28.89 -3.41
CA THR A 7 -3.98 -29.59 -2.42
C THR A 7 -4.37 -31.07 -2.40
N GLU A 8 -3.36 -31.94 -2.40
CA GLU A 8 -3.52 -33.40 -2.39
C GLU A 8 -3.13 -33.96 -1.02
N ILE A 9 -3.90 -34.91 -0.50
CA ILE A 9 -3.59 -35.66 0.73
C ILE A 9 -2.48 -36.69 0.44
N SER A 10 -2.60 -37.37 -0.70
CA SER A 10 -1.65 -38.32 -1.25
C SER A 10 -1.69 -38.23 -2.79
N LYS A 11 -0.73 -38.84 -3.50
CA LYS A 11 -0.61 -38.71 -4.97
C LYS A 11 -1.95 -38.98 -5.67
N GLY A 12 -2.55 -37.94 -6.26
CA GLY A 12 -3.80 -38.01 -7.01
C GLY A 12 -5.07 -38.04 -6.16
N VAL A 13 -4.98 -37.94 -4.82
CA VAL A 13 -6.14 -37.88 -3.93
C VAL A 13 -6.32 -36.44 -3.43
N PRO A 14 -7.29 -35.69 -3.98
CA PRO A 14 -7.52 -34.31 -3.56
C PRO A 14 -8.07 -34.26 -2.13
N PHE A 15 -7.82 -33.15 -1.43
CA PHE A 15 -8.53 -32.86 -0.19
C PHE A 15 -10.05 -32.79 -0.45
N PRO A 16 -10.90 -33.22 0.49
CA PRO A 16 -12.35 -33.04 0.34
C PRO A 16 -12.70 -31.55 0.24
N HIS A 17 -13.74 -31.22 -0.52
CA HIS A 17 -14.10 -29.83 -0.83
C HIS A 17 -14.33 -28.95 0.40
N PHE A 18 -14.89 -29.50 1.48
CA PHE A 18 -15.08 -28.75 2.72
C PHE A 18 -13.76 -28.31 3.35
N ALA A 19 -12.71 -29.14 3.30
CA ALA A 19 -11.40 -28.82 3.86
C ALA A 19 -10.69 -27.74 3.03
N GLN A 20 -10.81 -27.80 1.70
CA GLN A 20 -10.33 -26.73 0.82
C GLN A 20 -11.06 -25.41 1.11
N GLY A 21 -12.39 -25.47 1.31
CA GLY A 21 -13.21 -24.32 1.69
C GLY A 21 -12.78 -23.68 3.01
N ILE A 22 -12.45 -24.48 4.02
CA ILE A 22 -11.89 -23.96 5.29
C ILE A 22 -10.56 -23.25 5.04
N GLY A 23 -9.66 -23.83 4.24
CA GLY A 23 -8.38 -23.21 3.90
C GLY A 23 -8.54 -21.85 3.20
N PHE A 24 -9.45 -21.76 2.23
CA PHE A 24 -9.78 -20.50 1.57
C PHE A 24 -10.44 -19.52 2.54
N GLY A 25 -11.38 -19.96 3.38
CA GLY A 25 -12.03 -19.10 4.36
C GLY A 25 -11.06 -18.49 5.38
N LEU A 26 -10.08 -19.26 5.85
CA LEU A 26 -9.01 -18.75 6.72
C LEU A 26 -8.11 -17.75 5.97
N THR A 27 -7.82 -18.02 4.70
CA THR A 27 -7.03 -17.12 3.85
C THR A 27 -7.75 -15.79 3.64
N GLU A 28 -9.03 -15.84 3.28
CA GLU A 28 -9.88 -14.66 3.12
C GLU A 28 -10.01 -13.89 4.43
N LEU A 29 -10.14 -14.58 5.57
CA LEU A 29 -10.24 -13.93 6.88
C LEU A 29 -9.00 -13.06 7.16
N ILE A 30 -7.80 -13.55 6.85
CA ILE A 30 -6.54 -12.82 7.06
C ILE A 30 -6.34 -11.70 6.02
N LEU A 31 -6.76 -11.91 4.77
CA LEU A 31 -6.61 -10.92 3.71
C LEU A 31 -7.70 -9.84 3.73
N SER A 32 -8.89 -10.15 4.24
CA SER A 32 -10.05 -9.25 4.27
C SER A 32 -9.83 -7.90 4.94
N PRO A 33 -9.01 -7.73 6.00
CA PRO A 33 -8.81 -6.44 6.63
C PRO A 33 -8.18 -5.41 5.69
N ILE A 34 -7.38 -5.83 4.71
CA ILE A 34 -6.70 -4.92 3.77
C ILE A 34 -7.72 -4.13 2.93
N PRO A 35 -8.59 -4.77 2.12
CA PRO A 35 -9.59 -4.04 1.35
C PRO A 35 -10.64 -3.35 2.25
N VAL A 36 -10.99 -3.93 3.40
CA VAL A 36 -11.93 -3.31 4.34
C VAL A 36 -11.39 -1.99 4.88
N MET A 37 -10.14 -1.97 5.35
CA MET A 37 -9.49 -0.75 5.85
C MET A 37 -9.25 0.26 4.74
N PHE A 38 -8.89 -0.20 3.53
CA PHE A 38 -8.75 0.67 2.38
C PHE A 38 -10.07 1.40 2.06
N LEU A 39 -11.18 0.66 1.95
CA LEU A 39 -12.50 1.22 1.69
C LEU A 39 -12.95 2.13 2.83
N TYR A 40 -12.78 1.70 4.07
CA TYR A 40 -13.09 2.52 5.24
C TYR A 40 -12.37 3.88 5.16
N ASN A 41 -11.05 3.88 4.99
CA ASN A 41 -10.25 5.09 4.89
C ASN A 41 -10.66 5.97 3.69
N LEU A 42 -10.97 5.36 2.54
CA LEU A 42 -11.41 6.06 1.34
C LEU A 42 -12.77 6.77 1.55
N PHE A 43 -13.71 6.13 2.24
CA PHE A 43 -15.04 6.71 2.49
C PHE A 43 -15.04 7.73 3.63
N THR A 44 -14.14 7.60 4.61
CA THR A 44 -14.02 8.55 5.73
C THR A 44 -13.11 9.75 5.43
N ALA A 45 -12.27 9.68 4.38
CA ALA A 45 -11.41 10.79 3.98
C ALA A 45 -12.23 12.00 3.46
N LYS A 46 -11.75 13.21 3.81
CA LYS A 46 -12.37 14.47 3.38
C LYS A 46 -11.88 14.85 1.97
N GLY A 47 -12.69 15.60 1.23
CA GLY A 47 -12.36 16.10 -0.11
C GLY A 47 -13.02 15.32 -1.24
N ASN A 48 -12.59 15.60 -2.47
CA ASN A 48 -13.03 14.94 -3.70
C ASN A 48 -12.36 13.56 -3.87
N VAL A 49 -12.91 12.70 -4.73
CA VAL A 49 -12.43 11.30 -4.90
C VAL A 49 -10.92 11.21 -5.13
N LEU A 50 -10.36 12.09 -5.96
CA LEU A 50 -8.93 12.14 -6.25
C LEU A 50 -8.09 12.59 -5.03
N GLU A 51 -8.60 13.56 -4.27
CA GLU A 51 -7.95 14.04 -3.03
C GLU A 51 -7.97 12.97 -1.94
N ARG A 52 -9.07 12.23 -1.83
CA ARG A 52 -9.20 11.10 -0.90
C ARG A 52 -8.20 10.00 -1.24
N LEU A 53 -8.13 9.61 -2.53
CA LEU A 53 -7.14 8.64 -3.00
C LEU A 53 -5.72 9.09 -2.70
N ARG A 54 -5.39 10.35 -3.00
CA ARG A 54 -4.08 10.93 -2.70
C ARG A 54 -3.79 10.92 -1.20
N THR A 55 -4.78 11.21 -0.36
CA THR A 55 -4.62 11.26 1.09
C THR A 55 -4.33 9.87 1.66
N ILE A 56 -5.09 8.84 1.27
CA ILE A 56 -4.93 7.49 1.82
C ILE A 56 -3.69 6.76 1.29
N THR A 57 -3.13 7.18 0.16
CA THR A 57 -1.89 6.61 -0.39
C THR A 57 -0.64 7.41 -0.01
N SER A 58 -0.80 8.54 0.70
CA SER A 58 0.32 9.31 1.21
C SER A 58 0.81 8.73 2.54
N PRO A 59 2.13 8.65 2.75
CA PRO A 59 2.70 8.20 4.02
C PRO A 59 2.35 9.18 5.16
N ASP A 60 2.08 8.65 6.34
CA ASP A 60 1.90 9.46 7.55
C ASP A 60 3.25 9.82 8.21
N GLU A 61 3.21 10.66 9.26
CA GLU A 61 4.42 11.09 9.98
C GLU A 61 5.22 9.94 10.63
N THR A 62 4.62 8.75 10.75
CA THR A 62 5.20 7.55 11.36
C THR A 62 5.63 6.51 10.33
N TRP A 63 5.46 6.81 9.05
CA TRP A 63 5.89 5.96 7.95
C TRP A 63 7.41 5.93 7.87
N GLY A 64 7.97 4.72 7.90
CA GLY A 64 9.40 4.49 7.84
C GLY A 64 9.70 2.99 7.80
N PRO A 65 10.96 2.60 7.53
CA PRO A 65 11.37 1.20 7.51
C PRO A 65 10.98 0.49 8.81
N ASN A 66 10.48 -0.75 8.72
CA ASN A 66 10.20 -1.58 9.90
C ASN A 66 11.46 -2.36 10.32
N ASP A 67 12.58 -1.65 10.46
CA ASP A 67 13.91 -2.21 10.73
C ASP A 67 14.33 -2.07 12.22
N GLY A 68 13.42 -1.63 13.08
CA GLY A 68 13.69 -1.41 14.51
C GLY A 68 14.48 -0.13 14.80
N SER A 69 14.84 0.65 13.78
CA SER A 69 15.41 1.99 13.98
C SER A 69 14.36 2.95 14.56
N MET A 70 14.82 3.96 15.30
CA MET A 70 13.91 4.99 15.83
C MET A 70 13.25 5.72 14.66
N LYS A 71 11.93 5.55 14.53
CA LYS A 71 11.13 6.26 13.54
C LYS A 71 11.22 7.75 13.82
N HIS A 72 12.00 8.47 13.02
CA HIS A 72 12.03 9.92 13.08
C HIS A 72 10.68 10.42 12.56
N ARG A 73 9.94 11.10 13.44
CA ARG A 73 8.71 11.79 13.08
C ARG A 73 9.01 12.69 11.88
N LEU A 74 8.22 12.62 10.81
CA LEU A 74 8.26 13.60 9.73
C LEU A 74 7.74 14.93 10.29
N THR A 75 8.52 15.60 11.14
CA THR A 75 8.14 16.88 11.75
C THR A 75 7.93 17.90 10.64
N ASN A 76 6.70 18.38 10.57
CA ASN A 76 6.18 19.42 9.70
C ASN A 76 7.21 20.45 9.20
N GLY A 77 7.21 20.66 7.89
CA GLY A 77 7.88 21.77 7.22
C GLY A 77 8.92 21.32 6.24
N PHE A 78 8.55 21.30 4.96
CA PHE A 78 9.38 21.49 3.77
C PHE A 78 10.84 21.93 4.05
N ASN A 79 11.72 21.00 4.42
CA ASN A 79 13.15 21.11 4.12
C ASN A 79 13.43 20.28 2.86
N MET A 80 12.67 20.57 1.80
CA MET A 80 12.84 19.98 0.47
C MET A 80 14.16 20.41 -0.19
N LEU A 81 14.85 21.40 0.37
CA LEU A 81 16.17 21.88 -0.08
C LEU A 81 17.32 20.95 0.33
N ALA A 82 17.13 20.06 1.29
CA ALA A 82 18.18 19.17 1.78
C ALA A 82 18.15 17.77 1.14
N LYS A 83 17.04 17.37 0.52
CA LYS A 83 16.91 16.07 -0.16
C LYS A 83 17.40 16.16 -1.60
N HIS A 84 18.51 15.49 -1.86
CA HIS A 84 19.09 15.34 -3.20
C HIS A 84 18.72 13.96 -3.73
N GLY A 85 18.15 13.89 -4.94
CA GLY A 85 17.77 12.64 -5.60
C GLY A 85 16.49 12.74 -6.42
N ILE A 86 16.24 11.72 -7.23
CA ILE A 86 15.10 11.61 -8.17
C ILE A 86 13.75 11.59 -7.43
N ASP A 87 13.75 11.21 -6.15
CA ASP A 87 12.55 11.12 -5.30
C ASP A 87 12.12 12.47 -4.69
N ASN A 88 12.74 13.59 -5.10
CA ASN A 88 12.33 14.92 -4.68
C ASN A 88 11.33 15.52 -5.70
N PRO A 89 10.01 15.56 -5.39
CA PRO A 89 9.02 16.12 -6.31
C PRO A 89 9.20 17.63 -6.54
N ALA A 90 10.01 18.33 -5.75
CA ALA A 90 10.37 19.72 -6.00
C ALA A 90 11.33 19.90 -7.19
N VAL A 91 12.10 18.87 -7.58
CA VAL A 91 13.03 18.96 -8.71
C VAL A 91 12.27 19.07 -10.04
N VAL A 92 11.15 18.37 -10.16
CA VAL A 92 10.32 18.39 -11.38
C VAL A 92 9.64 19.76 -11.58
N ALA A 93 9.31 20.46 -10.49
CA ALA A 93 8.65 21.77 -10.56
C ALA A 93 9.58 22.92 -11.01
N TYR A 94 10.89 22.76 -10.89
CA TYR A 94 11.87 23.78 -11.28
C TYR A 94 12.37 23.65 -12.73
N GLU A 95 12.20 22.51 -13.39
CA GLU A 95 12.61 22.35 -14.80
C GLU A 95 11.62 23.01 -15.78
N ASP A 96 10.33 23.08 -15.44
CA ASP A 96 9.31 23.67 -16.32
C ASP A 96 9.41 25.22 -16.40
N ASP A 97 9.92 25.90 -15.37
CA ASP A 97 10.00 27.38 -15.31
C ASP A 97 11.14 27.98 -16.15
N TYR A 98 12.03 27.16 -16.74
CA TYR A 98 13.14 27.63 -17.60
C TYR A 98 12.89 27.47 -19.10
N THR A 99 11.71 26.98 -19.52
CA THR A 99 11.39 26.81 -20.96
C THR A 99 10.61 27.96 -21.60
N HIS A 100 10.46 29.07 -20.88
CA HIS A 100 9.90 30.32 -21.40
C HIS A 100 10.87 31.50 -21.26
N ILE A 101 12.02 31.43 -21.94
CA ILE A 101 12.77 32.60 -22.43
C ILE A 101 13.12 32.35 -23.89
#